data_AF-A0AAD7DQN2-F1
#
_entry.id   AF-A0AAD7DQN2-F1
#
_cell.length_a   1.000
_cell.length_b   1.000
_cell.length_c   1.000
_cell.angle_alpha   90.00
_cell.angle_beta   90.00
_cell.angle_gamma   90.00
#
_symmetry.space_group_name_H-M   'P 1'
#
loop_
_entity.id
_entity.type
_entity.pdbx_description
1 polymer ?
#
loop_
_entity_poly.entity_id
_entity_poly.type
_entity_poly.pdbx_seq_one_letter_code
_entity_poly.pdbx_strand_id
1 'polypeptide(L)'
;MSSSDSKGKGKEPASLPPLPGPASGSANPAASLSALWAYLLPALNHIVKSPTNDSHKAPSIEMGFYAGIHTACYNYFTSQSETKSNARTAGEPASGTDLYEQLDKYYIDAARDVLLGAPQDDSTLIHYIVPCFNRFSAGAMSVNRLLNYVNRHYVRRCAVDEDKGWLRLNDVLESVAKTITADDSREKISERLKEKRTDELKKWGYRVDGSGVPLASAEACAEAASSPDRVVSVSSLAHRRFRTEVFEPLLAVPVVKGKKTKNKIPKATGAPPPLPKGRLARAVKELLESKGGDEEERSRLVRDLAAALRMVGVRPDHPLRKRLDKFMASPSRLGLHGVGD
;
A
#
# COMPACT_ATOMS: atom_id res chain seq x y z
N MET A 1 46.44 31.91 -34.88
CA MET A 1 45.31 31.69 -35.81
C MET A 1 45.32 30.20 -36.13
N SER A 2 44.33 29.37 -35.81
CA SER A 2 43.06 29.51 -35.06
C SER A 2 42.74 28.10 -34.46
N SER A 3 42.02 27.91 -33.33
CA SER A 3 40.54 27.77 -33.23
C SER A 3 39.89 27.12 -34.47
N SER A 4 39.00 26.13 -34.43
CA SER A 4 38.17 25.51 -33.36
C SER A 4 37.72 24.09 -33.84
N ASP A 5 36.92 23.23 -33.19
CA ASP A 5 36.15 23.29 -31.94
C ASP A 5 35.91 21.86 -31.36
N SER A 6 34.96 21.71 -30.44
CA SER A 6 34.63 20.55 -29.61
C SER A 6 33.35 19.81 -30.05
N LYS A 7 33.22 18.53 -29.67
CA LYS A 7 31.89 17.97 -29.34
C LYS A 7 31.96 16.81 -28.33
N GLY A 8 31.76 17.12 -27.06
CA GLY A 8 31.64 16.11 -26.00
C GLY A 8 30.32 15.34 -26.10
N LYS A 9 30.37 14.02 -25.89
CA LYS A 9 29.17 13.20 -25.64
C LYS A 9 28.83 13.25 -24.15
N GLY A 10 27.57 13.52 -23.84
CA GLY A 10 27.04 13.47 -22.48
C GLY A 10 27.17 12.08 -21.87
N LYS A 11 27.47 12.04 -20.57
CA LYS A 11 27.68 10.82 -19.79
C LYS A 11 26.37 10.46 -19.09
N GLU A 12 25.71 9.39 -19.51
CA GLU A 12 24.53 8.88 -18.79
C GLU A 12 24.90 8.49 -17.35
N PRO A 13 24.05 8.76 -16.36
CA PRO A 13 24.31 8.39 -14.97
C PRO A 13 24.23 6.87 -14.81
N ALA A 14 25.24 6.29 -14.17
CA ALA A 14 25.41 4.84 -14.05
C ALA A 14 24.21 4.16 -13.38
N SER A 15 23.66 3.14 -14.04
CA SER A 15 22.80 2.16 -13.41
C SER A 15 23.60 1.35 -12.38
N LEU A 16 22.99 1.08 -11.22
CA LEU A 16 23.59 0.18 -10.24
C LEU A 16 23.75 -1.22 -10.85
N PRO A 17 24.88 -1.92 -10.60
CA PRO A 17 25.05 -3.27 -11.11
C PRO A 17 23.99 -4.21 -10.50
N PRO A 18 23.43 -5.15 -11.29
CA PRO A 18 22.53 -6.16 -10.75
C PRO A 18 23.24 -6.99 -9.68
N LEU A 19 22.51 -7.39 -8.65
CA LEU A 19 23.05 -8.28 -7.62
C LEU A 19 23.56 -9.57 -8.26
N PRO A 20 24.82 -9.99 -7.99
CA PRO A 20 25.31 -11.28 -8.48
C PRO A 20 24.47 -12.41 -7.90
N GLY A 21 24.11 -13.38 -8.74
CA GLY A 21 23.42 -14.58 -8.31
C GLY A 21 24.17 -15.29 -7.17
N PRO A 22 23.47 -15.80 -6.14
CA PRO A 22 24.12 -16.45 -5.01
C PRO A 22 24.86 -17.72 -5.45
N ALA A 23 26.02 -17.97 -4.84
CA ALA A 23 26.77 -19.20 -5.08
C ALA A 23 25.92 -20.43 -4.77
N SER A 24 25.98 -21.44 -5.66
CA SER A 24 25.25 -22.72 -5.54
C SER A 24 25.80 -23.63 -4.42
N GLY A 25 25.77 -23.15 -3.19
CA GLY A 25 25.94 -23.97 -1.99
C GLY A 25 24.78 -24.96 -1.85
N SER A 26 25.06 -26.18 -1.41
CA SER A 26 24.22 -27.38 -1.51
C SER A 26 22.90 -27.39 -0.70
N ALA A 27 22.46 -26.27 -0.14
CA ALA A 27 21.19 -26.17 0.57
C ALA A 27 20.05 -25.90 -0.43
N ASN A 28 19.16 -26.89 -0.65
CA ASN A 28 17.94 -26.69 -1.44
C ASN A 28 17.09 -25.56 -0.80
N PRO A 29 16.87 -24.41 -1.49
CA PRO A 29 16.15 -23.29 -0.90
C PRO A 29 14.67 -23.61 -0.61
N ALA A 30 14.11 -24.66 -1.21
CA ALA A 30 12.75 -25.12 -0.93
C ALA A 30 12.66 -26.08 0.29
N ALA A 31 13.78 -26.53 0.88
CA ALA A 31 13.76 -27.54 1.94
C ALA A 31 13.24 -27.03 3.30
N SER A 32 13.27 -25.71 3.53
CA SER A 32 12.68 -25.10 4.73
C SER A 32 12.31 -23.64 4.48
N LEU A 33 11.37 -23.11 5.26
CA LEU A 33 11.01 -21.69 5.23
C LEU A 33 12.23 -20.79 5.48
N SER A 34 13.09 -21.16 6.43
CA SER A 34 14.29 -20.37 6.75
C SER A 34 15.28 -20.31 5.59
N ALA A 35 15.44 -21.40 4.82
CA ALA A 35 16.28 -21.42 3.63
C ALA A 35 15.68 -20.58 2.49
N LEU A 36 14.36 -20.72 2.25
CA LEU A 36 13.64 -19.92 1.26
C LEU A 36 13.71 -18.43 1.59
N TRP A 37 13.54 -18.08 2.87
CA TRP A 37 13.60 -16.70 3.33
C TRP A 37 15.02 -16.13 3.23
N ALA A 38 16.06 -16.89 3.58
CA ALA A 38 17.44 -16.45 3.42
C ALA A 38 17.80 -16.17 1.95
N TYR A 39 17.24 -16.93 1.02
CA TYR A 39 17.37 -16.71 -0.43
C TYR A 39 16.55 -15.51 -0.94
N LEU A 40 15.33 -15.33 -0.41
CA LEU A 40 14.38 -14.28 -0.81
C LEU A 40 14.71 -12.89 -0.21
N LEU A 41 15.17 -12.82 1.03
CA LEU A 41 15.37 -11.57 1.77
C LEU A 41 16.34 -10.57 1.10
N PRO A 42 17.49 -10.97 0.51
CA PRO A 42 18.33 -10.08 -0.27
C PRO A 42 17.59 -9.48 -1.48
N ALA A 43 16.75 -10.27 -2.15
CA ALA A 43 15.92 -9.83 -3.28
C ALA A 43 14.90 -8.76 -2.85
N LEU A 44 14.19 -9.02 -1.75
CA LEU A 44 13.22 -8.07 -1.19
C LEU A 44 13.88 -6.77 -0.76
N ASN A 45 15.01 -6.86 -0.05
CA ASN A 45 15.78 -5.68 0.35
C ASN A 45 16.31 -4.88 -0.84
N HIS A 46 16.68 -5.53 -1.94
CA HIS A 46 17.06 -4.81 -3.16
C HIS A 46 15.87 -4.08 -3.77
N ILE A 47 14.74 -4.76 -3.97
CA ILE A 47 13.53 -4.17 -4.58
C ILE A 47 12.96 -3.02 -3.73
N VAL A 48 12.89 -3.19 -2.41
CA VAL A 48 12.18 -2.27 -1.51
C VAL A 48 13.13 -1.23 -0.90
N LYS A 49 14.34 -1.63 -0.49
CA LYS A 49 15.27 -0.79 0.29
C LYS A 49 16.47 -0.23 -0.50
N SER A 50 16.80 -0.70 -1.72
CA SER A 50 17.87 -0.05 -2.50
C SER A 50 17.45 1.30 -3.10
N PRO A 51 18.30 2.34 -3.01
CA PRO A 51 18.00 3.64 -3.60
C PRO A 51 17.93 3.55 -5.13
N THR A 52 16.90 4.18 -5.68
CA THR A 52 16.65 4.32 -7.12
C THR A 52 16.48 5.81 -7.41
N ASN A 53 17.01 6.26 -8.55
CA ASN A 53 16.87 7.64 -9.03
C ASN A 53 15.42 7.95 -9.48
N ASP A 54 14.60 6.92 -9.70
CA ASP A 54 13.19 7.04 -10.06
C ASP A 54 12.32 6.54 -8.91
N SER A 55 11.50 7.43 -8.32
CA SER A 55 10.60 7.07 -7.23
C SER A 55 9.39 6.22 -7.66
N HIS A 56 9.07 6.16 -8.96
CA HIS A 56 7.95 5.39 -9.49
C HIS A 56 8.36 4.00 -10.01
N LYS A 57 9.67 3.71 -10.07
CA LYS A 57 10.21 2.45 -10.60
C LYS A 57 11.13 1.76 -9.60
N ALA A 58 10.80 0.54 -9.24
CA ALA A 58 11.66 -0.29 -8.40
C ALA A 58 12.94 -0.73 -9.15
N PRO A 59 14.06 -0.95 -8.45
CA PRO A 59 15.25 -1.58 -9.01
C PRO A 59 14.93 -2.92 -9.67
N SER A 60 15.50 -3.16 -10.86
CA SER A 60 15.33 -4.41 -11.60
C SER A 60 16.24 -5.51 -11.04
N ILE A 61 15.65 -6.63 -10.62
CA ILE A 61 16.39 -7.87 -10.33
C ILE A 61 16.80 -8.55 -11.65
N GLU A 62 17.95 -9.23 -11.64
CA GLU A 62 18.39 -10.09 -12.74
C GLU A 62 17.39 -11.21 -13.04
N MET A 63 17.09 -11.46 -14.32
CA MET A 63 16.09 -12.44 -14.73
C MET A 63 16.36 -13.87 -14.21
N GLY A 64 17.65 -14.25 -14.08
CA GLY A 64 18.04 -15.53 -13.48
C GLY A 64 17.61 -15.66 -12.02
N PHE A 65 17.79 -14.60 -11.22
CA PHE A 65 17.38 -14.58 -9.82
C PHE A 65 15.85 -14.50 -9.66
N TYR A 66 15.15 -13.78 -10.54
CA TYR A 66 13.68 -13.79 -10.62
C TYR A 66 13.14 -15.22 -10.86
N ALA A 67 13.69 -15.93 -11.85
CA ALA A 67 13.30 -17.30 -12.18
C ALA A 67 13.66 -18.29 -11.06
N GLY A 68 14.83 -18.11 -10.42
CA GLY A 68 15.27 -18.89 -9.26
C GLY A 68 14.31 -18.77 -8.08
N ILE A 69 13.91 -17.56 -7.71
CA ILE A 69 12.94 -17.31 -6.64
C ILE A 69 11.57 -17.91 -6.97
N HIS A 70 11.06 -17.69 -8.19
CA HIS A 70 9.78 -18.26 -8.60
C HIS A 70 9.77 -19.79 -8.50
N THR A 71 10.87 -20.43 -8.92
CA THR A 71 11.05 -21.89 -8.85
C THR A 71 11.21 -22.37 -7.39
N ALA A 72 11.95 -21.66 -6.56
CA ALA A 72 12.10 -21.98 -5.13
C ALA A 72 10.77 -21.87 -4.38
N CYS A 73 9.98 -20.83 -4.64
CA CYS A 73 8.62 -20.71 -4.11
C CYS A 73 7.72 -21.84 -4.61
N TYR A 74 7.70 -22.13 -5.92
CA TYR A 74 6.93 -23.24 -6.49
C TYR A 74 7.25 -24.56 -5.78
N ASN A 75 8.53 -24.93 -5.71
CA ASN A 75 9.02 -26.15 -5.08
C ASN A 75 8.67 -26.25 -3.58
N TYR A 76 8.70 -25.13 -2.84
CA TYR A 76 8.30 -25.09 -1.43
C TYR A 76 6.80 -25.38 -1.25
N PHE A 77 5.94 -24.79 -2.08
CA PHE A 77 4.50 -25.06 -2.04
C PHE A 77 4.14 -26.49 -2.50
N THR A 78 4.83 -27.05 -3.50
CA THR A 78 4.56 -28.42 -3.97
C THR A 78 5.04 -29.45 -2.96
N SER A 79 6.29 -29.38 -2.48
CA SER A 79 6.83 -30.34 -1.50
C SER A 79 6.04 -30.37 -0.19
N GLN A 80 5.55 -29.22 0.29
CA GLN A 80 4.64 -29.21 1.44
C GLN A 80 3.25 -29.78 1.12
N SER A 81 2.72 -29.60 -0.09
CA SER A 81 1.45 -30.24 -0.49
C SER A 81 1.55 -31.77 -0.60
N GLU A 82 2.70 -32.30 -1.05
CA GLU A 82 2.99 -33.74 -1.08
C GLU A 82 3.13 -34.31 0.34
N THR A 83 3.76 -33.57 1.26
CA THR A 83 3.86 -33.98 2.67
C THR A 83 2.46 -34.09 3.31
N LYS A 84 1.56 -33.14 3.01
CA LYS A 84 0.17 -33.15 3.50
C LYS A 84 -0.73 -34.18 2.82
N SER A 85 -0.44 -34.61 1.58
CA SER A 85 -1.24 -35.67 0.94
C SER A 85 -1.01 -37.04 1.59
N ASN A 86 0.19 -37.27 2.15
CA ASN A 86 0.52 -38.47 2.93
C ASN A 86 0.14 -38.37 4.42
N ALA A 87 0.09 -37.17 5.01
CA ALA A 87 -0.22 -36.96 6.43
C ALA A 87 -1.65 -36.41 6.65
N ARG A 88 -2.61 -37.30 6.96
CA ARG A 88 -4.02 -36.94 7.27
C ARG A 88 -4.24 -36.24 8.63
N THR A 89 -3.19 -35.70 9.25
CA THR A 89 -3.24 -35.05 10.57
C THR A 89 -3.74 -33.62 10.49
N ALA A 90 -5.02 -33.43 10.85
CA ALA A 90 -5.60 -32.10 11.04
C ALA A 90 -4.94 -31.39 12.23
N GLY A 91 -4.16 -30.34 11.98
CA GLY A 91 -3.56 -29.51 13.04
C GLY A 91 -2.42 -28.59 12.59
N GLU A 92 -1.62 -28.98 11.59
CA GLU A 92 -0.50 -28.14 11.14
C GLU A 92 -0.93 -26.95 10.27
N PRO A 93 -0.31 -25.76 10.43
CA PRO A 93 -0.69 -24.55 9.70
C PRO A 93 -0.70 -24.75 8.19
N ALA A 94 -1.63 -24.06 7.51
CA ALA A 94 -1.82 -24.22 6.07
C ALA A 94 -0.55 -23.80 5.31
N SER A 95 -0.12 -24.61 4.34
CA SER A 95 1.12 -24.36 3.59
C SER A 95 1.06 -22.97 2.92
N GLY A 96 1.99 -22.10 3.31
CA GLY A 96 2.04 -20.69 2.92
C GLY A 96 1.71 -19.68 4.01
N THR A 97 1.10 -20.09 5.13
CA THR A 97 0.76 -19.19 6.25
C THR A 97 2.03 -18.56 6.83
N ASP A 98 3.03 -19.38 7.12
CA ASP A 98 4.29 -18.92 7.73
C ASP A 98 5.05 -17.95 6.82
N LEU A 99 5.04 -18.19 5.50
CA LEU A 99 5.63 -17.28 4.50
C LEU A 99 4.86 -15.96 4.44
N TYR A 100 3.53 -15.99 4.53
CA TYR A 100 2.70 -14.79 4.56
C TYR A 100 2.94 -13.96 5.83
N GLU A 101 3.03 -14.60 6.99
CA GLU A 101 3.38 -13.94 8.26
C GLU A 101 4.81 -13.37 8.25
N GLN A 102 5.75 -14.05 7.58
CA GLN A 102 7.13 -13.56 7.49
C GLN A 102 7.24 -12.36 6.54
N LEU A 103 6.50 -12.36 5.43
CA LEU A 103 6.31 -11.18 4.57
C LEU A 103 5.62 -10.03 5.31
N ASP A 104 4.62 -10.32 6.14
CA ASP A 104 3.93 -9.32 6.96
C ASP A 104 4.88 -8.64 7.96
N LYS A 105 5.68 -9.43 8.69
CA LYS A 105 6.76 -8.94 9.57
C LYS A 105 7.78 -8.09 8.81
N TYR A 106 8.19 -8.53 7.62
CA TYR A 106 9.09 -7.77 6.76
C TYR A 106 8.53 -6.41 6.34
N TYR A 107 7.25 -6.35 5.94
CA TYR A 107 6.62 -5.08 5.56
C TYR A 107 6.36 -4.15 6.76
N ILE A 108 6.13 -4.69 7.96
CA ILE A 108 6.12 -3.91 9.20
C ILE A 108 7.48 -3.21 9.40
N ASP A 109 8.58 -3.97 9.37
CA ASP A 109 9.92 -3.42 9.61
C ASP A 109 10.33 -2.43 8.51
N ALA A 110 10.07 -2.75 7.24
CA ALA A 110 10.33 -1.86 6.12
C ALA A 110 9.50 -0.55 6.17
N ALA A 111 8.26 -0.59 6.68
CA ALA A 111 7.45 0.61 6.88
C ALA A 111 7.92 1.43 8.09
N ARG A 112 8.39 0.77 9.16
CA ARG A 112 8.99 1.44 10.33
C ARG A 112 10.29 2.16 10.00
N ASP A 113 11.15 1.58 9.18
CA ASP A 113 12.36 2.25 8.68
C ASP A 113 12.02 3.58 7.98
N VAL A 114 10.93 3.61 7.19
CA VAL A 114 10.45 4.84 6.54
C VAL A 114 9.92 5.86 7.55
N LEU A 115 9.20 5.43 8.60
CA LEU A 115 8.75 6.36 9.66
C LEU A 115 9.94 6.89 10.49
N LEU A 116 10.94 6.06 10.78
CA LEU A 116 12.14 6.46 11.53
C LEU A 116 13.01 7.45 10.74
N GLY A 117 13.04 7.34 9.41
CA GLY A 117 13.70 8.30 8.53
C GLY A 117 12.92 9.60 8.29
N ALA A 118 11.69 9.73 8.78
CA ALA A 118 10.86 10.91 8.54
C ALA A 118 11.37 12.14 9.31
N PRO A 119 11.49 13.32 8.66
CA PRO A 119 11.93 14.54 9.33
C PRO A 119 10.99 14.95 10.47
N GLN A 120 11.54 15.66 11.47
CA GLN A 120 10.75 16.19 12.60
C GLN A 120 10.02 17.49 12.24
N ASP A 121 10.47 18.20 11.22
CA ASP A 121 9.78 19.35 10.65
C ASP A 121 8.53 18.90 9.86
N ASP A 122 7.49 19.74 9.86
CA ASP A 122 6.24 19.46 9.16
C ASP A 122 6.27 19.94 7.69
N SER A 123 7.07 20.95 7.35
CA SER A 123 7.14 21.49 5.98
C SER A 123 7.80 20.51 5.00
N THR A 124 8.91 19.89 5.43
CA THR A 124 9.67 18.88 4.67
C THR A 124 9.02 17.50 4.66
N LEU A 125 8.05 17.24 5.55
CA LEU A 125 7.46 15.92 5.77
C LEU A 125 6.78 15.35 4.50
N ILE A 126 6.07 16.17 3.72
CA ILE A 126 5.37 15.70 2.51
C ILE A 126 6.35 15.43 1.37
N HIS A 127 7.36 16.30 1.22
CA HIS A 127 8.43 16.11 0.22
C HIS A 127 9.25 14.83 0.48
N TYR A 128 9.34 14.38 1.73
CA TYR A 128 9.92 13.08 2.09
C TYR A 128 8.94 11.91 1.87
N ILE A 129 7.72 11.99 2.42
CA ILE A 129 6.78 10.86 2.42
C ILE A 129 6.31 10.47 1.02
N VAL A 130 6.07 11.43 0.13
CA VAL A 130 5.53 11.12 -1.21
C VAL A 130 6.49 10.26 -2.04
N PRO A 131 7.77 10.63 -2.25
CA PRO A 131 8.75 9.78 -2.92
C PRO A 131 9.00 8.44 -2.19
N CYS A 132 9.06 8.44 -0.86
CA CYS A 132 9.23 7.22 -0.07
C CYS A 132 8.06 6.25 -0.26
N PHE A 133 6.82 6.75 -0.25
CA PHE A 133 5.64 5.95 -0.53
C PHE A 133 5.62 5.44 -1.97
N ASN A 134 5.88 6.30 -2.97
CA ASN A 134 5.90 5.90 -4.38
C ASN A 134 6.89 4.75 -4.60
N ARG A 135 8.09 4.86 -4.03
CA ARG A 135 9.14 3.85 -4.11
C ARG A 135 8.78 2.56 -3.37
N PHE A 136 8.22 2.66 -2.17
CA PHE A 136 7.71 1.49 -1.43
C PHE A 136 6.58 0.78 -2.18
N SER A 137 5.67 1.54 -2.79
CA SER A 137 4.56 1.03 -3.61
C SER A 137 5.06 0.35 -4.89
N ALA A 138 6.02 0.95 -5.59
CA ALA A 138 6.68 0.34 -6.75
C ALA A 138 7.40 -0.96 -6.36
N GLY A 139 8.10 -0.96 -5.22
CA GLY A 139 8.72 -2.15 -4.65
C GLY A 139 7.71 -3.25 -4.34
N ALA A 140 6.62 -2.90 -3.65
CA ALA A 140 5.52 -3.83 -3.33
C ALA A 140 4.88 -4.43 -4.60
N MET A 141 4.69 -3.64 -5.66
CA MET A 141 4.19 -4.15 -6.95
C MET A 141 5.17 -5.14 -7.61
N SER A 142 6.48 -4.88 -7.53
CA SER A 142 7.50 -5.82 -8.04
C SER A 142 7.56 -7.12 -7.22
N VAL A 143 7.50 -7.04 -5.89
CA VAL A 143 7.40 -8.23 -5.03
C VAL A 143 6.09 -9.00 -5.29
N ASN A 144 4.98 -8.31 -5.53
CA ASN A 144 3.70 -8.94 -5.88
C ASN A 144 3.74 -9.70 -7.22
N ARG A 145 4.56 -9.24 -8.18
CA ARG A 145 4.83 -9.96 -9.44
C ARG A 145 5.73 -11.19 -9.22
N LEU A 146 6.78 -11.03 -8.43
CA LEU A 146 7.70 -12.10 -8.03
C LEU A 146 6.98 -13.23 -7.28
N LEU A 147 6.11 -12.87 -6.33
CA LEU A 147 5.34 -13.77 -5.48
C LEU A 147 3.91 -14.02 -6.01
N ASN A 148 3.68 -13.85 -7.32
CA ASN A 148 2.38 -14.10 -7.95
C ASN A 148 1.87 -15.53 -7.71
N TYR A 149 2.76 -16.50 -7.51
CA TYR A 149 2.40 -17.86 -7.11
C TYR A 149 1.73 -17.91 -5.72
N VAL A 150 2.24 -17.14 -4.74
CA VAL A 150 1.64 -16.99 -3.41
C VAL A 150 0.22 -16.42 -3.52
N ASN A 151 0.03 -15.40 -4.35
CA ASN A 151 -1.30 -14.83 -4.58
C ASN A 151 -2.27 -15.85 -5.19
N ARG A 152 -1.83 -16.62 -6.18
CA ARG A 152 -2.66 -17.59 -6.91
C ARG A 152 -3.03 -18.84 -6.11
N HIS A 153 -2.17 -19.29 -5.19
CA HIS A 153 -2.33 -20.55 -4.47
C HIS A 153 -2.61 -20.40 -2.97
N TYR A 154 -2.03 -19.41 -2.29
CA TYR A 154 -2.29 -19.15 -0.87
C TYR A 154 -3.40 -18.11 -0.69
N VAL A 155 -3.25 -16.90 -1.23
CA VAL A 155 -4.25 -15.82 -1.03
C VAL A 155 -5.62 -16.21 -1.60
N ARG A 156 -5.67 -16.80 -2.81
CA ARG A 156 -6.92 -17.34 -3.36
C ARG A 156 -7.55 -18.40 -2.45
N ARG A 157 -6.77 -19.36 -1.96
CA ARG A 157 -7.26 -20.44 -1.08
C ARG A 157 -7.81 -19.89 0.23
N CYS A 158 -7.05 -19.05 0.92
CA CYS A 158 -7.52 -18.45 2.17
C CYS A 158 -8.72 -17.50 1.96
N ALA A 159 -8.82 -16.82 0.81
CA ALA A 159 -9.94 -15.94 0.50
C ALA A 159 -11.23 -16.68 0.09
N VAL A 160 -11.12 -17.82 -0.60
CA VAL A 160 -12.27 -18.58 -1.14
C VAL A 160 -12.64 -19.77 -0.26
N ASP A 161 -11.66 -20.56 0.17
CA ASP A 161 -11.89 -21.85 0.84
C ASP A 161 -11.92 -21.71 2.38
N GLU A 162 -11.19 -20.74 2.95
CA GLU A 162 -11.13 -20.51 4.41
C GLU A 162 -11.92 -19.28 4.89
N ASP A 163 -12.60 -18.55 3.98
CA ASP A 163 -13.32 -17.29 4.25
C ASP A 163 -12.52 -16.22 5.03
N LYS A 164 -11.21 -16.13 4.77
CA LYS A 164 -10.30 -15.13 5.38
C LYS A 164 -10.03 -13.91 4.50
N GLY A 165 -10.73 -13.78 3.37
CA GLY A 165 -10.54 -12.69 2.41
C GLY A 165 -10.86 -11.29 2.97
N TRP A 166 -10.58 -10.25 2.19
CA TRP A 166 -10.89 -8.86 2.57
C TRP A 166 -12.39 -8.59 2.79
N LEU A 167 -13.24 -9.35 2.10
CA LEU A 167 -14.69 -9.38 2.25
C LEU A 167 -15.08 -10.81 2.63
N ARG A 168 -15.38 -11.07 3.91
CA ARG A 168 -15.80 -12.41 4.31
C ARG A 168 -17.23 -12.67 3.87
N LEU A 169 -17.49 -13.85 3.34
CA LEU A 169 -18.83 -14.39 3.14
C LEU A 169 -19.65 -14.26 4.41
N ASN A 170 -19.07 -14.51 5.60
CA ASN A 170 -19.76 -14.28 6.88
C ASN A 170 -20.19 -12.81 7.11
N ASP A 171 -19.32 -11.81 6.83
CA ASP A 171 -19.68 -10.38 7.00
C ASP A 171 -20.83 -9.99 6.06
N VAL A 172 -20.80 -10.49 4.82
CA VAL A 172 -21.85 -10.20 3.83
C VAL A 172 -23.11 -11.03 4.10
N LEU A 173 -22.99 -12.28 4.55
CA LEU A 173 -24.12 -13.13 4.94
C LEU A 173 -24.85 -12.56 6.16
N GLU A 174 -24.17 -12.05 7.18
CA GLU A 174 -24.86 -11.41 8.32
C GLU A 174 -25.60 -10.13 7.90
N SER A 175 -25.03 -9.39 6.95
CA SER A 175 -25.65 -8.19 6.37
C SER A 175 -26.84 -8.52 5.45
N VAL A 176 -26.72 -9.57 4.64
CA VAL A 176 -27.73 -9.98 3.66
C VAL A 176 -28.83 -10.83 4.34
N ALA A 177 -28.53 -11.64 5.36
CA ALA A 177 -29.52 -12.38 6.15
C ALA A 177 -30.54 -11.48 6.85
N LYS A 178 -30.16 -10.25 7.21
CA LYS A 178 -31.08 -9.20 7.70
C LYS A 178 -32.09 -8.72 6.65
N THR A 179 -31.93 -9.13 5.39
CA THR A 179 -32.81 -8.79 4.25
C THR A 179 -33.33 -10.02 3.49
N ILE A 180 -32.80 -11.22 3.73
CA ILE A 180 -33.29 -12.47 3.14
C ILE A 180 -34.65 -12.83 3.74
N THR A 181 -35.58 -13.22 2.88
CA THR A 181 -36.86 -13.83 3.25
C THR A 181 -36.83 -15.33 2.92
N ALA A 182 -37.75 -16.11 3.51
CA ALA A 182 -37.78 -17.57 3.31
C ALA A 182 -37.96 -18.00 1.84
N ASP A 183 -38.51 -17.11 1.00
CA ASP A 183 -38.79 -17.34 -0.43
C ASP A 183 -37.66 -16.88 -1.37
N ASP A 184 -36.50 -16.46 -0.86
CA ASP A 184 -35.38 -16.02 -1.68
C ASP A 184 -34.57 -17.20 -2.24
N SER A 185 -34.54 -17.33 -3.57
CA SER A 185 -33.78 -18.38 -4.26
C SER A 185 -32.26 -18.19 -4.11
N ARG A 186 -31.52 -19.30 -4.29
CA ARG A 186 -30.04 -19.29 -4.32
C ARG A 186 -29.46 -18.26 -5.28
N GLU A 187 -30.13 -18.02 -6.40
CA GLU A 187 -29.73 -17.02 -7.40
C GLU A 187 -29.90 -15.59 -6.85
N LYS A 188 -31.07 -15.25 -6.29
CA LYS A 188 -31.31 -13.95 -5.64
C LYS A 188 -30.30 -13.67 -4.53
N ILE A 189 -29.97 -14.68 -3.72
CA ILE A 189 -28.94 -14.57 -2.69
C ILE A 189 -27.58 -14.26 -3.35
N SER A 190 -27.20 -14.97 -4.42
CA SER A 190 -25.96 -14.72 -5.16
C SER A 190 -25.89 -13.32 -5.79
N GLU A 191 -27.02 -12.78 -6.26
CA GLU A 191 -27.11 -11.43 -6.81
C GLU A 191 -26.97 -10.36 -5.73
N ARG A 192 -27.64 -10.52 -4.58
CA ARG A 192 -27.47 -9.60 -3.44
C ARG A 192 -26.04 -9.62 -2.88
N LEU A 193 -25.38 -10.78 -2.86
CA LEU A 193 -23.96 -10.89 -2.50
C LEU A 193 -23.06 -10.09 -3.49
N LYS A 194 -23.32 -10.21 -4.79
CA LYS A 194 -22.61 -9.42 -5.83
C LYS A 194 -22.88 -7.93 -5.68
N GLU A 195 -24.13 -7.53 -5.51
CA GLU A 195 -24.53 -6.13 -5.33
C GLU A 195 -23.83 -5.49 -4.12
N LYS A 196 -23.79 -6.17 -2.96
CA LYS A 196 -23.06 -5.69 -1.78
C LYS A 196 -21.55 -5.56 -2.00
N ARG A 197 -20.93 -6.50 -2.73
CA ARG A 197 -19.53 -6.34 -3.16
C ARG A 197 -19.35 -5.11 -4.05
N THR A 198 -20.26 -4.87 -5.00
CA THR A 198 -20.24 -3.67 -5.84
C THR A 198 -20.45 -2.39 -5.01
N ASP A 199 -21.33 -2.39 -4.01
CA ASP A 199 -21.55 -1.25 -3.12
C ASP A 199 -20.33 -0.87 -2.28
N GLU A 200 -19.59 -1.85 -1.75
CA GLU A 200 -18.30 -1.59 -1.10
C GLU A 200 -17.29 -0.99 -2.10
N LEU A 201 -17.23 -1.50 -3.33
CA LEU A 201 -16.32 -1.00 -4.36
C LEU A 201 -16.70 0.41 -4.86
N LYS A 202 -17.99 0.76 -4.92
CA LYS A 202 -18.46 2.12 -5.24
C LYS A 202 -17.86 3.15 -4.28
N LYS A 203 -17.67 2.82 -2.98
CA LYS A 203 -17.01 3.71 -1.99
C LYS A 203 -15.56 4.03 -2.36
N TRP A 204 -14.89 3.15 -3.08
CA TRP A 204 -13.51 3.33 -3.57
C TRP A 204 -13.44 4.03 -4.94
N GLY A 205 -14.58 4.40 -5.51
CA GLY A 205 -14.69 5.09 -6.80
C GLY A 205 -14.88 4.16 -7.99
N TYR A 206 -15.15 2.86 -7.77
CA TYR A 206 -15.57 1.97 -8.86
C TYR A 206 -16.93 2.43 -9.41
N ARG A 207 -17.06 2.41 -10.73
CA ARG A 207 -18.33 2.61 -11.44
C ARG A 207 -18.48 1.55 -12.52
N VAL A 208 -19.70 1.04 -12.66
CA VAL A 208 -20.04 -0.05 -13.60
C VAL A 208 -19.99 0.43 -15.06
N ASP A 209 -20.17 1.73 -15.28
CA ASP A 209 -20.05 2.41 -16.58
C ASP A 209 -18.59 2.50 -17.11
N GLY A 210 -17.59 2.08 -16.34
CA GLY A 210 -16.18 2.20 -16.70
C GLY A 210 -15.60 3.61 -16.59
N SER A 211 -16.40 4.62 -16.22
CA SER A 211 -15.95 6.02 -16.04
C SER A 211 -15.23 6.25 -14.70
N GLY A 212 -15.18 5.23 -13.84
CA GLY A 212 -14.61 5.28 -12.49
C GLY A 212 -13.18 4.74 -12.40
N VAL A 213 -12.76 4.46 -11.17
CA VAL A 213 -11.51 3.73 -10.90
C VAL A 213 -11.65 2.27 -11.38
N PRO A 214 -10.65 1.69 -12.07
CA PRO A 214 -10.70 0.29 -12.50
C PRO A 214 -10.97 -0.68 -11.35
N LEU A 215 -11.72 -1.75 -11.62
CA LEU A 215 -12.15 -2.74 -10.63
C LEU A 215 -10.98 -3.23 -9.75
N ALA A 216 -9.89 -3.68 -10.38
CA ALA A 216 -8.71 -4.19 -9.67
C ALA A 216 -8.05 -3.14 -8.76
N SER A 217 -8.09 -1.86 -9.12
CA SER A 217 -7.56 -0.77 -8.29
C SER A 217 -8.50 -0.45 -7.12
N ALA A 218 -9.82 -0.52 -7.33
CA ALA A 218 -10.79 -0.37 -6.25
C ALA A 218 -10.72 -1.54 -5.25
N GLU A 219 -10.57 -2.78 -5.73
CA GLU A 219 -10.33 -3.97 -4.92
C GLU A 219 -9.02 -3.86 -4.13
N ALA A 220 -7.91 -3.47 -4.76
CA ALA A 220 -6.64 -3.28 -4.06
C ALA A 220 -6.72 -2.23 -2.93
N CYS A 221 -7.46 -1.13 -3.13
CA CYS A 221 -7.70 -0.12 -2.10
C CYS A 221 -8.59 -0.66 -0.96
N ALA A 222 -9.61 -1.47 -1.28
CA ALA A 222 -10.47 -2.12 -0.28
C ALA A 222 -9.70 -3.19 0.53
N GLU A 223 -8.83 -3.96 -0.12
CA GLU A 223 -7.90 -4.89 0.51
C GLU A 223 -6.94 -4.16 1.47
N ALA A 224 -6.31 -3.08 1.02
CA ALA A 224 -5.42 -2.27 1.87
C ALA A 224 -6.20 -1.61 3.03
N ALA A 225 -7.48 -1.31 2.84
CA ALA A 225 -8.38 -0.78 3.87
C ALA A 225 -8.80 -1.82 4.93
N SER A 226 -8.67 -3.12 4.65
CA SER A 226 -9.09 -4.21 5.55
C SER A 226 -8.37 -4.22 6.90
N SER A 227 -8.92 -4.97 7.85
CA SER A 227 -8.29 -5.24 9.15
C SER A 227 -7.13 -6.25 9.03
N PRO A 228 -6.13 -6.22 9.93
CA PRO A 228 -4.94 -7.08 9.82
C PRO A 228 -5.20 -8.59 9.84
N ASP A 229 -6.35 -9.03 10.38
CA ASP A 229 -6.78 -10.44 10.42
C ASP A 229 -7.35 -10.96 9.09
N ARG A 230 -7.42 -10.11 8.05
CA ARG A 230 -7.79 -10.52 6.68
C ARG A 230 -6.55 -10.88 5.87
N VAL A 231 -6.65 -11.94 5.06
CA VAL A 231 -5.67 -12.32 4.05
C VAL A 231 -5.98 -11.56 2.76
N VAL A 232 -4.99 -10.83 2.27
CA VAL A 232 -5.05 -9.94 1.10
C VAL A 232 -3.85 -10.17 0.17
N SER A 233 -3.89 -9.64 -1.06
CA SER A 233 -2.77 -9.73 -1.99
C SER A 233 -1.47 -9.15 -1.40
N VAL A 234 -0.30 -9.65 -1.83
CA VAL A 234 1.00 -9.20 -1.30
C VAL A 234 1.23 -7.69 -1.48
N SER A 235 0.76 -7.09 -2.59
CA SER A 235 0.76 -5.64 -2.77
C SER A 235 -0.12 -4.90 -1.75
N SER A 236 -1.36 -5.36 -1.55
CA SER A 236 -2.28 -4.71 -0.61
C SER A 236 -1.88 -4.93 0.85
N LEU A 237 -1.18 -6.03 1.17
CA LEU A 237 -0.56 -6.28 2.47
C LEU A 237 0.49 -5.21 2.79
N ALA A 238 1.38 -4.93 1.84
CA ALA A 238 2.39 -3.89 1.98
C ALA A 238 1.74 -2.51 2.16
N HIS A 239 0.76 -2.16 1.32
CA HIS A 239 0.02 -0.90 1.43
C HIS A 239 -0.74 -0.77 2.76
N ARG A 240 -1.33 -1.86 3.28
CA ARG A 240 -1.96 -1.93 4.60
C ARG A 240 -0.94 -1.68 5.72
N ARG A 241 0.26 -2.25 5.66
CA ARG A 241 1.32 -2.00 6.64
C ARG A 241 1.89 -0.59 6.57
N PHE A 242 1.99 -0.01 5.37
CA PHE A 242 2.31 1.42 5.24
C PHE A 242 1.21 2.31 5.86
N ARG A 243 -0.07 1.90 5.78
CA ARG A 243 -1.16 2.59 6.51
C ARG A 243 -0.95 2.54 8.02
N THR A 244 -0.78 1.34 8.59
CA THR A 244 -0.75 1.14 10.06
C THR A 244 0.54 1.64 10.71
N GLU A 245 1.69 1.46 10.07
CA GLU A 245 2.98 1.83 10.66
C GLU A 245 3.43 3.26 10.30
N VAL A 246 2.90 3.89 9.24
CA VAL A 246 3.33 5.25 8.81
C VAL A 246 2.18 6.25 8.87
N PHE A 247 1.10 6.03 8.11
CA PHE A 247 0.04 7.03 8.02
C PHE A 247 -0.78 7.17 9.31
N GLU A 248 -1.16 6.08 9.98
CA GLU A 248 -1.93 6.12 11.22
C GLU A 248 -1.19 6.87 12.35
N PRO A 249 0.11 6.62 12.64
CA PRO A 249 0.88 7.41 13.60
C PRO A 249 1.03 8.89 13.23
N LEU A 250 1.15 9.23 11.95
CA LEU A 250 1.28 10.62 11.50
C LEU A 250 -0.06 11.37 11.44
N LEU A 251 -1.18 10.65 11.33
CA LEU A 251 -2.54 11.16 11.44
C LEU A 251 -3.01 11.27 12.90
N ALA A 252 -2.46 10.43 13.79
CA ALA A 252 -2.79 10.44 15.21
C ALA A 252 -2.52 11.81 15.84
N VAL A 253 -3.50 12.28 16.61
CA VAL A 253 -3.35 13.49 17.42
C VAL A 253 -2.47 13.17 18.63
N PRO A 254 -1.40 13.92 18.90
CA PRO A 254 -0.60 13.74 20.11
C PRO A 254 -1.48 13.90 21.36
N VAL A 255 -1.75 12.80 22.06
CA VAL A 255 -2.52 12.82 23.31
C VAL A 255 -1.61 13.34 24.41
N VAL A 256 -1.68 14.65 24.65
CA VAL A 256 -1.03 15.27 25.80
C VAL A 256 -1.59 14.60 27.06
N LYS A 257 -0.76 13.82 27.77
CA LYS A 257 -1.11 13.19 29.06
C LYS A 257 -1.16 14.24 30.19
N GLY A 258 -2.06 15.22 30.05
CA GLY A 258 -2.44 16.17 31.08
C GLY A 258 -3.56 15.59 31.96
N LYS A 259 -3.50 15.86 33.27
CA LYS A 259 -4.48 15.40 34.28
C LYS A 259 -5.93 15.64 33.84
N LYS A 260 -6.80 14.65 34.11
CA LYS A 260 -8.27 14.82 34.10
C LYS A 260 -8.72 15.74 35.25
N THR A 261 -8.58 17.06 35.11
CA THR A 261 -9.28 18.02 35.95
C THR A 261 -10.72 18.17 35.45
N LYS A 262 -11.68 17.56 36.16
CA LYS A 262 -13.12 17.75 35.94
C LYS A 262 -13.56 19.15 36.39
N ASN A 263 -13.20 20.19 35.65
CA ASN A 263 -13.84 21.50 35.79
C ASN A 263 -14.68 21.80 34.55
N LYS A 264 -15.99 22.03 34.77
CA LYS A 264 -16.89 22.58 33.75
C LYS A 264 -16.34 23.96 33.34
N ILE A 265 -15.83 24.08 32.13
CA ILE A 265 -15.54 25.40 31.54
C ILE A 265 -16.89 26.05 31.18
N PRO A 266 -17.15 27.32 31.55
CA PRO A 266 -18.37 28.02 31.15
C PRO A 266 -18.49 28.09 29.62
N LYS A 267 -19.72 28.10 29.10
CA LYS A 267 -19.98 28.38 27.67
C LYS A 267 -19.55 29.82 27.33
N ALA A 268 -18.31 30.00 26.91
CA ALA A 268 -17.89 31.20 26.22
C ALA A 268 -18.38 31.15 24.76
N THR A 269 -19.06 32.21 24.32
CA THR A 269 -19.44 32.41 22.91
C THR A 269 -18.21 32.78 22.09
N GLY A 270 -17.45 31.76 21.69
CA GLY A 270 -16.29 31.85 20.81
C GLY A 270 -16.05 30.51 20.12
N ALA A 271 -15.45 30.54 18.93
CA ALA A 271 -15.15 29.30 18.20
C ALA A 271 -14.28 28.36 19.05
N PRO A 272 -14.54 27.04 19.04
CA PRO A 272 -13.78 26.11 19.86
C PRO A 272 -12.29 26.18 19.50
N PRO A 273 -11.37 26.20 20.50
CA PRO A 273 -9.95 26.30 20.24
C PRO A 273 -9.50 25.15 19.33
N PRO A 274 -8.62 25.40 18.34
CA PRO A 274 -8.25 24.39 17.36
C PRO A 274 -7.58 23.21 18.05
N LEU A 275 -8.25 22.05 18.04
CA LEU A 275 -7.67 20.82 18.58
C LEU A 275 -6.31 20.55 17.90
N PRO A 276 -5.30 20.03 18.65
CA PRO A 276 -4.04 19.63 18.05
C PRO A 276 -4.33 18.64 16.92
N LYS A 277 -3.80 18.93 15.73
CA LYS A 277 -3.93 18.06 14.56
C LYS A 277 -2.73 17.11 14.52
N GLY A 278 -2.92 15.90 14.00
CA GLY A 278 -1.81 15.00 13.71
C GLY A 278 -0.81 15.64 12.74
N ARG A 279 0.46 15.26 12.82
CA ARG A 279 1.57 15.90 12.09
C ARG A 279 1.29 16.04 10.59
N LEU A 280 0.83 14.97 9.93
CA LEU A 280 0.48 15.02 8.51
C LEU A 280 -0.66 16.00 8.20
N ALA A 281 -1.63 16.16 9.11
CA ALA A 281 -2.73 17.12 8.94
C ALA A 281 -2.30 18.58 9.20
N ARG A 282 -1.16 18.81 9.86
CA ARG A 282 -0.49 20.13 9.94
C ARG A 282 0.32 20.39 8.67
N ALA A 283 1.19 19.46 8.29
CA ALA A 283 1.97 19.53 7.04
C ALA A 283 1.09 19.77 5.80
N VAL A 284 -0.03 19.07 5.66
CA VAL A 284 -0.97 19.30 4.54
C VAL A 284 -1.67 20.66 4.64
N LYS A 285 -1.95 21.16 5.85
CA LYS A 285 -2.49 22.51 6.01
C LYS A 285 -1.48 23.55 5.52
N GLU A 286 -0.22 23.39 5.91
CA GLU A 286 0.88 24.26 5.53
C GLU A 286 1.13 24.25 4.02
N LEU A 287 1.23 23.07 3.40
CA LEU A 287 1.36 22.93 1.94
C LEU A 287 0.23 23.63 1.18
N LEU A 288 -1.03 23.48 1.63
CA LEU A 288 -2.19 24.08 0.96
C LEU A 288 -2.34 25.59 1.22
N GLU A 289 -1.82 26.10 2.34
CA GLU A 289 -1.92 27.51 2.75
C GLU A 289 -0.65 28.32 2.42
N SER A 290 0.43 27.69 1.96
CA SER A 290 1.68 28.36 1.59
C SER A 290 1.47 29.42 0.51
N LYS A 291 2.08 30.58 0.72
CA LYS A 291 2.08 31.73 -0.20
C LYS A 291 3.52 31.95 -0.68
N GLY A 292 3.78 31.57 -1.93
CA GLY A 292 5.13 31.47 -2.49
C GLY A 292 5.59 30.01 -2.57
N GLY A 293 6.27 29.67 -3.66
CA GLY A 293 6.62 28.31 -4.06
C GLY A 293 6.08 27.97 -5.45
N ASP A 294 6.56 26.89 -6.04
CA ASP A 294 6.07 26.39 -7.33
C ASP A 294 4.66 25.78 -7.18
N GLU A 295 3.70 26.39 -7.88
CA GLU A 295 2.31 25.94 -7.94
C GLU A 295 2.18 24.55 -8.62
N GLU A 296 3.05 24.23 -9.57
CA GLU A 296 3.05 22.95 -10.28
C GLU A 296 3.57 21.82 -9.39
N GLU A 297 4.73 22.00 -8.74
CA GLU A 297 5.23 21.07 -7.71
C GLU A 297 4.21 20.86 -6.59
N ARG A 298 3.56 21.91 -6.08
CA ARG A 298 2.52 21.74 -5.07
C ARG A 298 1.34 20.91 -5.59
N SER A 299 0.86 21.19 -6.80
CA SER A 299 -0.23 20.44 -7.44
C SER A 299 0.13 18.95 -7.62
N ARG A 300 1.39 18.66 -7.99
CA ARG A 300 1.96 17.31 -8.05
C ARG A 300 1.94 16.63 -6.68
N LEU A 301 2.52 17.25 -5.65
CA LEU A 301 2.60 16.69 -4.29
C LEU A 301 1.22 16.43 -3.68
N VAL A 302 0.25 17.33 -3.88
CA VAL A 302 -1.13 17.15 -3.43
C VAL A 302 -1.81 15.96 -4.12
N ARG A 303 -1.63 15.83 -5.45
CA ARG A 303 -2.16 14.72 -6.25
C ARG A 303 -1.56 13.39 -5.84
N ASP A 304 -0.24 13.33 -5.67
CA ASP A 304 0.47 12.11 -5.31
C ASP A 304 0.15 11.68 -3.88
N LEU A 305 0.04 12.62 -2.93
CA LEU A 305 -0.41 12.33 -1.57
C LEU A 305 -1.87 11.86 -1.52
N ALA A 306 -2.76 12.45 -2.34
CA ALA A 306 -4.14 11.98 -2.45
C ALA A 306 -4.23 10.56 -3.05
N ALA A 307 -3.39 10.25 -4.03
CA ALA A 307 -3.26 8.92 -4.61
C ALA A 307 -2.69 7.91 -3.59
N ALA A 308 -1.65 8.30 -2.83
CA ALA A 308 -1.05 7.49 -1.77
C ALA A 308 -2.06 7.13 -0.68
N LEU A 309 -2.76 8.13 -0.13
CA LEU A 309 -3.81 7.93 0.87
C LEU A 309 -4.94 7.01 0.36
N ARG A 310 -5.28 7.09 -0.94
CA ARG A 310 -6.25 6.18 -1.57
C ARG A 310 -5.73 4.75 -1.66
N MET A 311 -4.50 4.55 -2.15
CA MET A 311 -3.87 3.24 -2.32
C MET A 311 -3.67 2.49 -1.01
N VAL A 312 -3.27 3.18 0.07
CA VAL A 312 -3.15 2.56 1.41
C VAL A 312 -4.49 2.31 2.10
N GLY A 313 -5.62 2.57 1.44
CA GLY A 313 -6.94 2.30 1.99
C GLY A 313 -7.41 3.32 3.03
N VAL A 314 -6.99 4.59 2.97
CA VAL A 314 -7.64 5.66 3.75
C VAL A 314 -9.02 5.94 3.15
N ARG A 315 -10.05 5.73 3.97
CA ARG A 315 -11.46 5.83 3.59
C ARG A 315 -11.80 7.22 2.99
N PRO A 316 -12.75 7.28 2.03
CA PRO A 316 -13.14 8.53 1.36
C PRO A 316 -13.80 9.57 2.28
N ASP A 317 -14.36 9.14 3.41
CA ASP A 317 -14.98 10.03 4.39
C ASP A 317 -13.96 10.81 5.23
N HIS A 318 -12.70 10.38 5.25
CA HIS A 318 -11.64 10.94 6.09
C HIS A 318 -11.38 12.44 5.80
N PRO A 319 -11.33 13.32 6.83
CA PRO A 319 -11.25 14.77 6.63
C PRO A 319 -10.04 15.25 5.81
N LEU A 320 -8.90 14.55 5.90
CA LEU A 320 -7.71 14.90 5.12
C LEU A 320 -7.92 14.64 3.62
N ARG A 321 -8.55 13.51 3.27
CA ARG A 321 -8.80 13.13 1.88
C ARG A 321 -9.80 14.08 1.22
N LYS A 322 -10.90 14.41 1.90
CA LYS A 322 -11.86 15.45 1.48
C LYS A 322 -11.22 16.81 1.25
N ARG A 323 -10.20 17.19 2.04
CA ARG A 323 -9.46 18.46 1.87
C ARG A 323 -8.60 18.45 0.60
N LEU A 324 -7.87 17.36 0.35
CA LEU A 324 -7.05 17.21 -0.87
C LEU A 324 -7.93 17.12 -2.12
N ASP A 325 -8.99 16.30 -2.10
CA ASP A 325 -9.94 16.17 -3.20
C ASP A 325 -10.63 17.52 -3.52
N LYS A 326 -10.98 18.33 -2.49
CA LYS A 326 -11.53 19.68 -2.70
C LYS A 326 -10.51 20.65 -3.33
N PHE A 327 -9.23 20.56 -2.96
CA PHE A 327 -8.18 21.38 -3.58
C PHE A 327 -8.00 21.01 -5.07
N MET A 328 -7.93 19.71 -5.38
CA MET A 328 -7.85 19.22 -6.76
C MET A 328 -9.09 19.56 -7.60
N ALA A 329 -10.27 19.64 -6.99
CA ALA A 329 -11.52 20.04 -7.65
C ALA A 329 -11.71 21.56 -7.79
N SER A 330 -10.79 22.38 -7.27
CA SER A 330 -10.86 23.83 -7.38
C SER A 330 -10.13 24.28 -8.66
N PRO A 331 -10.82 24.76 -9.72
CA PRO A 331 -10.18 25.11 -11.01
C PRO A 331 -9.32 26.39 -10.95
N SER A 332 -9.25 27.06 -9.81
CA SER A 332 -8.69 28.41 -9.65
C SER A 332 -7.22 28.38 -9.20
N ARG A 333 -6.30 28.20 -10.15
CA ARG A 333 -4.87 28.64 -10.07
C ARG A 333 -4.07 28.41 -11.36
N LEU A 334 -4.55 27.58 -12.28
CA LEU A 334 -3.99 27.48 -13.64
C LEU A 334 -4.72 28.46 -14.56
N GLY A 335 -4.06 29.59 -14.89
CA GLY A 335 -4.50 30.49 -15.96
C GLY A 335 -5.04 31.86 -15.53
N LEU A 336 -4.17 32.72 -14.98
CA LEU A 336 -4.26 34.18 -15.16
C LEU A 336 -2.84 34.80 -15.28
N HIS A 337 -2.20 34.54 -16.42
CA HIS A 337 -1.39 35.54 -17.10
C HIS A 337 -2.01 35.72 -18.48
N GLY A 338 -3.04 36.56 -18.54
CA GLY A 338 -3.47 37.13 -19.80
C GLY A 338 -2.41 38.13 -20.22
N VAL A 339 -1.76 37.87 -21.36
CA VAL A 339 -0.93 38.87 -22.03
C VAL A 339 -1.88 39.81 -22.77
N GLY A 340 -2.14 40.95 -22.15
CA GLY A 340 -2.27 42.23 -22.84
C GLY A 340 -1.20 43.16 -22.25
N ASP A 341 -0.64 44.11 -22.98
CA ASP A 341 -0.96 44.56 -24.35
C ASP A 341 0.09 44.12 -25.40
#